data_AF-A0A7C2NV50-F1
#
_entry.id   AF-A0A7C2NV50-F1
#
_cell.length_a   1.000
_cell.length_b   1.000
_cell.length_c   1.000
_cell.angle_alpha   90.00
_cell.angle_beta   90.00
_cell.angle_gamma   90.00
#
_symmetry.space_group_name_H-M   'P 1'
#
loop_
_entity.id
_entity.type
_entity.pdbx_description
1 polymer ?
#
loop_
_entity_poly.entity_id
_entity_poly.type
_entity_poly.pdbx_seq_one_letter_code
_entity_poly.pdbx_strand_id
1 'polypeptide(L)'
;MDVGIYALVFRLLTDDFSKSQQLALSQEEIDAFWKALRAGAQRANPGQPAPEPAFDEAAVRGRLKQAQDKLAAADVPLLERLTLQSQVSGLERALELKSQAALVAYEHLLPLRLEAALYEKYGGKVVARQISLQAAGAMQKLAEEAQASGNLVFHDEALKQAFWKRLQDDLAHTEIPPERVDFSLPAWMQGLAQLPPGQATTDPAPTLAAGDPGMLERFAGVWHTNSTIKASRWFPDGANFTVREVTEPVMNGKYLLGRELSAPDGEKGLWIMTYDAKQKTYPFWMFNSAGLMGGQWSLTWDAANHTATGRATDTPAGWTSLGTNRFPDANTNIVDVWMKDEKGTLLLDSHAEKARQPEDAAAAILTDWSKSEPSADRPEELKVLGRLAGTWDAVVVSKPAVWTPKQTET
;
A
#
# COMPACT_ATOMS: atom_id res chain seq x y z
N MET A 1 -7.36 -12.19 16.06
CA MET A 1 -8.73 -11.93 16.55
C MET A 1 -8.98 -10.42 16.76
N ASP A 2 -7.98 -9.63 17.16
CA ASP A 2 -8.13 -8.21 17.55
C ASP A 2 -8.60 -7.23 16.47
N VAL A 3 -8.29 -7.45 15.18
CA VAL A 3 -8.70 -6.53 14.11
C VAL A 3 -10.22 -6.55 13.89
N GLY A 4 -10.88 -7.67 14.18
CA GLY A 4 -12.31 -7.86 13.92
C GLY A 4 -13.21 -7.06 14.86
N ILE A 5 -12.88 -6.99 16.16
CA ILE A 5 -13.72 -6.30 17.15
C ILE A 5 -13.67 -4.78 16.98
N TYR A 6 -12.48 -4.23 16.71
CA TYR A 6 -12.30 -2.80 16.46
C TYR A 6 -13.12 -2.35 15.25
N ALA A 7 -12.98 -3.03 14.11
CA ALA A 7 -13.70 -2.71 12.89
C ALA A 7 -15.22 -2.83 13.08
N LEU A 8 -15.67 -3.85 13.82
CA LEU A 8 -17.09 -4.05 14.10
C LEU A 8 -17.69 -2.93 14.96
N VAL A 9 -17.06 -2.63 16.11
CA VAL A 9 -17.56 -1.60 17.04
C VAL A 9 -17.59 -0.24 16.35
N PHE A 10 -16.50 0.15 15.67
CA PHE A 10 -16.47 1.43 14.97
C PHE A 10 -17.48 1.50 13.84
N ARG A 11 -17.70 0.41 13.11
CA ARG A 11 -18.72 0.42 12.07
C ARG A 11 -20.10 0.70 12.65
N LEU A 12 -20.46 0.05 13.76
CA LEU A 12 -21.74 0.31 14.44
C LEU A 12 -21.86 1.76 14.94
N LEU A 13 -20.85 2.26 15.65
CA LEU A 13 -20.86 3.63 16.19
C LEU A 13 -20.93 4.69 15.09
N THR A 14 -20.15 4.51 14.02
CA THR A 14 -20.12 5.45 12.89
C THR A 14 -21.36 5.36 12.01
N ASP A 15 -22.00 4.20 11.89
CA ASP A 15 -23.27 4.06 11.18
C ASP A 15 -24.38 4.80 11.92
N ASP A 16 -24.47 4.68 13.25
CA ASP A 16 -25.44 5.42 14.07
C ASP A 16 -25.17 6.93 14.04
N PHE A 17 -23.89 7.32 14.12
CA PHE A 17 -23.49 8.71 13.96
C PHE A 17 -23.90 9.25 12.57
N SER A 18 -23.58 8.53 11.50
CA SER A 18 -23.91 8.94 10.13
C SER A 18 -25.40 9.13 9.91
N LYS A 19 -26.24 8.23 10.45
CA LYS A 19 -27.69 8.35 10.42
C LYS A 19 -28.16 9.59 11.19
N SER A 20 -27.60 9.83 12.38
CA SER A 20 -27.96 11.00 13.21
C SER A 20 -27.62 12.33 12.53
N GLN A 21 -26.54 12.37 11.76
CA GLN A 21 -26.08 13.55 11.03
C GLN A 21 -26.67 13.64 9.62
N GLN A 22 -27.47 12.66 9.20
CA GLN A 22 -28.05 12.57 7.85
C GLN A 22 -26.99 12.75 6.76
N LEU A 23 -25.83 12.10 6.92
CA LEU A 23 -24.71 12.25 5.99
C LEU A 23 -25.11 11.73 4.61
N ALA A 24 -25.19 12.65 3.65
CA ALA A 24 -25.39 12.37 2.23
C ALA A 24 -24.45 13.25 1.41
N LEU A 25 -24.07 12.78 0.23
CA LEU A 25 -23.30 13.59 -0.73
C LEU A 25 -24.26 14.40 -1.59
N SER A 26 -23.98 15.70 -1.70
CA SER A 26 -24.64 16.59 -2.64
C SER A 26 -24.19 16.31 -4.08
N GLN A 27 -25.00 16.74 -5.05
CA GLN A 27 -24.63 16.64 -6.46
C GLN A 27 -23.36 17.44 -6.76
N GLU A 28 -23.19 18.61 -6.13
CA GLU A 28 -22.02 19.46 -6.30
C GLU A 28 -20.72 18.77 -5.88
N GLU A 29 -20.72 18.03 -4.75
CA GLU A 29 -19.57 17.26 -4.30
C GLU A 29 -19.23 16.11 -5.26
N ILE A 30 -20.25 15.42 -5.77
CA ILE A 30 -20.08 14.35 -6.75
C ILE A 30 -19.45 14.91 -8.04
N ASP A 31 -19.96 16.05 -8.51
CA ASP A 31 -19.46 16.73 -9.71
C ASP A 31 -18.03 17.23 -9.53
N ALA A 32 -17.71 17.80 -8.36
CA ALA A 32 -16.37 18.27 -8.02
C ALA A 32 -15.35 17.13 -7.98
N PHE A 33 -15.69 16.03 -7.30
CA PHE A 33 -14.87 14.81 -7.28
C PHE A 33 -14.66 14.26 -8.68
N TRP A 34 -15.72 14.18 -9.47
CA TRP A 34 -15.64 13.65 -10.82
C TRP A 34 -14.80 14.54 -11.74
N LYS A 35 -14.94 15.86 -11.62
CA LYS A 35 -14.10 16.85 -12.31
C LYS A 35 -12.62 16.68 -11.96
N ALA A 36 -12.30 16.49 -10.67
CA ALA A 36 -10.94 16.26 -10.21
C ALA A 36 -10.36 14.95 -10.77
N LEU A 37 -11.15 13.87 -10.77
CA LEU A 37 -10.75 12.58 -11.35
C LEU A 37 -10.45 12.70 -12.84
N ARG A 38 -11.34 13.34 -13.63
CA ARG A 38 -11.13 13.58 -15.07
C ARG A 38 -9.88 14.40 -15.33
N ALA A 39 -9.66 15.47 -14.55
CA ALA A 39 -8.45 16.28 -14.67
C ALA A 39 -7.18 15.47 -14.39
N GLY A 40 -7.22 14.52 -13.46
CA GLY A 40 -6.14 13.57 -13.22
C GLY A 40 -5.91 12.62 -14.40
N ALA A 41 -6.97 11.99 -14.90
CA ALA A 41 -6.90 11.07 -16.04
C ALA A 41 -6.40 11.76 -17.33
N GLN A 42 -6.88 12.97 -17.61
CA GLN A 42 -6.45 13.75 -18.78
C GLN A 42 -4.96 14.11 -18.70
N ARG A 43 -4.43 14.37 -17.51
CA ARG A 43 -2.98 14.60 -17.34
C ARG A 43 -2.16 13.34 -17.57
N ALA A 44 -2.67 12.20 -17.09
CA ALA A 44 -1.99 10.92 -17.29
C ALA A 44 -1.98 10.50 -18.77
N ASN A 45 -2.96 10.94 -19.56
CA ASN A 45 -3.06 10.58 -20.98
C ASN A 45 -3.60 11.77 -21.84
N PRO A 46 -2.75 12.76 -22.18
CA PRO A 46 -3.17 14.04 -22.76
C PRO A 46 -3.92 13.98 -24.11
N GLY A 47 -3.89 12.84 -24.81
CA GLY A 47 -4.54 12.65 -26.11
C GLY A 47 -5.88 11.92 -26.07
N GLN A 48 -6.32 11.45 -24.89
CA GLN A 48 -7.53 10.65 -24.78
C GLN A 48 -8.49 11.29 -23.77
N PRO A 49 -9.64 11.83 -24.20
CA PRO A 49 -10.63 12.34 -23.26
C PRO A 49 -11.05 11.21 -22.33
N ALA A 50 -11.01 11.46 -21.02
CA ALA A 50 -11.48 10.52 -20.02
C ALA A 50 -12.94 10.15 -20.36
N PRO A 51 -13.25 8.89 -20.70
CA PRO A 51 -14.59 8.53 -21.13
C PRO A 51 -15.58 8.80 -19.99
N GLU A 52 -16.76 9.33 -20.32
CA GLU A 52 -17.85 9.34 -19.37
C GLU A 52 -18.29 7.89 -19.14
N PRO A 53 -18.26 7.39 -17.90
CA PRO A 53 -18.67 6.04 -17.63
C PRO A 53 -20.15 5.93 -17.94
N ALA A 54 -20.48 5.06 -18.90
CA ALA A 54 -21.86 4.72 -19.18
C ALA A 54 -22.50 4.12 -17.92
N PHE A 55 -23.66 4.62 -17.54
CA PHE A 55 -24.44 4.05 -16.45
C PHE A 55 -25.30 2.91 -17.01
N ASP A 56 -24.88 1.67 -16.76
CA ASP A 56 -25.67 0.49 -17.08
C ASP A 56 -26.67 0.21 -15.96
N GLU A 57 -27.88 0.76 -16.11
CA GLU A 57 -28.95 0.60 -15.13
C GLU A 57 -29.29 -0.88 -14.88
N ALA A 58 -29.26 -1.73 -15.91
CA ALA A 58 -29.58 -3.15 -15.78
C ALA A 58 -28.51 -3.90 -14.96
N ALA A 59 -27.23 -3.62 -15.22
CA ALA A 59 -26.13 -4.18 -14.44
C ALA A 59 -26.18 -3.74 -12.97
N VAL A 60 -26.46 -2.46 -12.71
CA VAL A 60 -26.58 -1.94 -11.34
C VAL A 60 -27.77 -2.55 -10.60
N ARG A 61 -28.94 -2.68 -11.26
CA ARG A 61 -30.09 -3.40 -10.69
C ARG A 61 -29.77 -4.87 -10.39
N GLY A 62 -29.04 -5.55 -11.26
CA GLY A 62 -28.58 -6.92 -11.03
C GLY A 62 -27.70 -7.05 -9.80
N ARG A 63 -26.71 -6.15 -9.64
CA ARG A 63 -25.84 -6.10 -8.46
C ARG A 63 -26.60 -5.76 -7.18
N LEU A 64 -27.56 -4.82 -7.25
CA LEU A 64 -28.40 -4.45 -6.12
C LEU A 64 -29.21 -5.65 -5.65
N LYS A 65 -29.87 -6.34 -6.58
CA LYS A 65 -30.61 -7.55 -6.27
C LYS A 65 -29.72 -8.62 -5.64
N GLN A 66 -28.54 -8.88 -6.20
CA GLN A 66 -27.60 -9.85 -5.64
C GLN A 66 -27.18 -9.48 -4.20
N ALA A 67 -26.88 -8.19 -3.95
CA ALA A 67 -26.51 -7.72 -2.62
C ALA A 67 -27.67 -7.84 -1.62
N GLN A 68 -28.89 -7.51 -2.04
CA GLN A 68 -30.11 -7.65 -1.24
C GLN A 68 -30.46 -9.12 -0.95
N ASP A 69 -30.38 -10.00 -1.95
CA ASP A 69 -30.64 -11.44 -1.80
C ASP A 69 -29.62 -12.06 -0.83
N LYS A 70 -28.34 -11.67 -0.95
CA LYS A 70 -27.31 -12.09 -0.01
C LYS A 70 -27.56 -11.53 1.40
N LEU A 71 -27.89 -10.26 1.52
CA LEU A 71 -28.20 -9.62 2.80
C LEU A 71 -29.40 -10.25 3.51
N ALA A 72 -30.37 -10.75 2.75
CA ALA A 72 -31.55 -11.46 3.26
C ALA A 72 -31.25 -12.90 3.73
N ALA A 73 -30.10 -13.47 3.37
CA ALA A 73 -29.72 -14.80 3.84
C ALA A 73 -29.49 -14.81 5.37
N ALA A 74 -30.02 -15.85 6.03
CA ALA A 74 -30.07 -15.91 7.48
C ALA A 74 -28.70 -16.09 8.14
N ASP A 75 -27.72 -16.60 7.40
CA ASP A 75 -26.40 -17.04 7.87
C ASP A 75 -25.27 -16.05 7.59
N VAL A 76 -25.57 -14.86 7.05
CA VAL A 76 -24.53 -13.85 6.77
C VAL A 76 -23.89 -13.34 8.08
N PRO A 77 -22.57 -13.50 8.26
CA PRO A 77 -21.84 -12.96 9.40
C PRO A 77 -22.01 -11.43 9.54
N LEU A 78 -22.03 -10.92 10.76
CA LEU A 78 -22.35 -9.51 11.04
C LEU A 78 -21.44 -8.52 10.28
N LEU A 79 -20.13 -8.78 10.21
CA LEU A 79 -19.21 -7.91 9.46
C LEU A 79 -19.56 -7.87 7.97
N GLU A 80 -19.82 -9.02 7.38
CA GLU A 80 -20.22 -9.12 5.96
C GLU A 80 -21.58 -8.46 5.73
N ARG A 81 -22.52 -8.59 6.68
CA ARG A 81 -23.82 -7.92 6.66
C ARG A 81 -23.68 -6.39 6.61
N LEU A 82 -22.79 -5.82 7.44
CA LEU A 82 -22.52 -4.37 7.45
C LEU A 82 -21.89 -3.90 6.13
N THR A 83 -20.97 -4.69 5.56
CA THR A 83 -20.40 -4.42 4.23
C THR A 83 -21.48 -4.43 3.15
N LEU A 84 -22.35 -5.44 3.15
CA LEU A 84 -23.46 -5.56 2.19
C LEU A 84 -24.47 -4.41 2.32
N GLN A 85 -24.78 -3.94 3.54
CA GLN A 85 -25.64 -2.79 3.74
C GLN A 85 -25.04 -1.52 3.10
N SER A 86 -23.75 -1.27 3.31
CA SER A 86 -23.05 -0.15 2.67
C SER A 86 -23.11 -0.23 1.13
N GLN A 87 -22.93 -1.44 0.59
CA GLN A 87 -23.01 -1.69 -0.84
C GLN A 87 -24.42 -1.45 -1.39
N VAL A 88 -25.46 -1.91 -0.70
CA VAL A 88 -26.86 -1.70 -1.07
C VAL A 88 -27.17 -0.20 -1.15
N SER A 89 -26.82 0.58 -0.12
CA SER A 89 -27.06 2.03 -0.12
C SER A 89 -26.34 2.75 -1.27
N GLY A 90 -25.10 2.36 -1.57
CA GLY A 90 -24.35 2.92 -2.71
C GLY A 90 -25.00 2.61 -4.06
N LEU A 91 -25.51 1.38 -4.25
CA LEU A 91 -26.18 0.95 -5.49
C LEU A 91 -27.56 1.60 -5.65
N GLU A 92 -28.36 1.69 -4.59
CA GLU A 92 -29.66 2.39 -4.60
C GLU A 92 -29.50 3.85 -5.01
N ARG A 93 -28.51 4.53 -4.42
CA ARG A 93 -28.25 5.94 -4.74
C ARG A 93 -27.72 6.13 -6.15
N ALA A 94 -26.89 5.23 -6.65
CA ALA A 94 -26.43 5.26 -8.04
C ALA A 94 -27.60 5.08 -9.03
N LEU A 95 -28.60 4.25 -8.72
CA LEU A 95 -29.83 4.10 -9.50
C LEU A 95 -30.68 5.37 -9.46
N GLU A 96 -30.84 5.97 -8.29
CA GLU A 96 -31.59 7.23 -8.13
C GLU A 96 -30.98 8.36 -8.97
N LEU A 97 -29.65 8.49 -8.93
CA LEU A 97 -28.91 9.54 -9.65
C LEU A 97 -28.60 9.17 -11.11
N LYS A 98 -28.88 7.94 -11.53
CA LYS A 98 -28.49 7.37 -12.84
C LYS A 98 -27.04 7.66 -13.22
N SER A 99 -26.14 7.55 -12.24
CA SER A 99 -24.78 8.06 -12.37
C SER A 99 -23.76 7.08 -11.82
N GLN A 100 -22.88 6.60 -12.72
CA GLN A 100 -21.71 5.81 -12.32
C GLN A 100 -20.70 6.67 -11.56
N ALA A 101 -20.64 7.97 -11.86
CA ALA A 101 -19.82 8.93 -11.10
C ALA A 101 -20.30 9.03 -9.65
N ALA A 102 -21.62 9.01 -9.42
CA ALA A 102 -22.16 8.96 -8.07
C ALA A 102 -21.72 7.68 -7.33
N LEU A 103 -21.81 6.51 -7.96
CA LEU A 103 -21.36 5.25 -7.32
C LEU A 103 -19.91 5.35 -6.81
N VAL A 104 -18.99 5.82 -7.65
CA VAL A 104 -17.57 5.96 -7.30
C VAL A 104 -17.37 7.07 -6.25
N ALA A 105 -18.08 8.18 -6.36
CA ALA A 105 -18.01 9.27 -5.38
C ALA A 105 -18.50 8.81 -4.00
N TYR A 106 -19.57 8.02 -3.91
CA TYR A 106 -20.08 7.49 -2.65
C TYR A 106 -19.08 6.55 -1.95
N GLU A 107 -18.35 5.73 -2.71
CA GLU A 107 -17.31 4.85 -2.14
C GLU A 107 -16.13 5.63 -1.52
N HIS A 108 -15.79 6.80 -2.07
CA HIS A 108 -14.62 7.56 -1.65
C HIS A 108 -14.89 8.78 -0.76
N LEU A 109 -15.96 9.53 -1.02
CA LEU A 109 -16.29 10.76 -0.31
C LEU A 109 -17.12 10.52 0.95
N LEU A 110 -17.99 9.50 0.97
CA LEU A 110 -18.82 9.27 2.15
C LEU A 110 -17.99 8.95 3.41
N PRO A 111 -16.92 8.11 3.34
CA PRO A 111 -16.01 7.94 4.46
C PRO A 111 -15.35 9.26 4.90
N LEU A 112 -14.93 10.10 3.96
CA LEU A 112 -14.30 11.40 4.29
C LEU A 112 -15.28 12.37 4.93
N ARG A 113 -16.55 12.36 4.49
CA ARG A 113 -17.60 13.20 5.06
C ARG A 113 -17.96 12.76 6.48
N LEU A 114 -17.91 11.46 6.76
CA LEU A 114 -17.98 10.92 8.11
C LEU A 114 -16.80 11.43 8.97
N GLU A 115 -15.56 11.33 8.48
CA GLU A 115 -14.38 11.84 9.19
C GLU A 115 -14.48 13.35 9.46
N ALA A 116 -14.95 14.12 8.48
CA ALA A 116 -15.17 15.56 8.60
C ALA A 116 -16.21 15.89 9.66
N ALA A 117 -17.37 15.22 9.63
CA ALA A 117 -18.45 15.44 10.60
C ALA A 117 -18.05 15.02 12.02
N LEU A 118 -17.27 13.93 12.15
CA LEU A 118 -16.70 13.52 13.44
C LEU A 118 -15.72 14.60 13.95
N TYR A 119 -14.82 15.06 13.10
CA TYR A 119 -13.86 16.11 13.45
C TYR A 119 -14.54 17.43 13.80
N GLU A 120 -15.60 17.81 13.10
CA GLU A 120 -16.39 19.00 13.40
C GLU A 120 -17.10 18.90 14.76
N LYS A 121 -17.73 17.75 15.07
CA LYS A 121 -18.42 17.55 16.35
C LYS A 121 -17.45 17.45 17.53
N TYR A 122 -16.36 16.70 17.37
CA TYR A 122 -15.53 16.27 18.50
C TYR A 122 -14.11 16.89 18.52
N GLY A 123 -13.62 17.38 17.38
CA GLY A 123 -12.24 17.84 17.20
C GLY A 123 -11.20 16.73 17.48
N GLY A 124 -10.00 17.14 17.90
CA GLY A 124 -8.93 16.24 18.33
C GLY A 124 -7.90 15.93 17.25
N LYS A 125 -7.09 14.90 17.47
CA LYS A 125 -5.97 14.56 16.59
C LYS A 125 -6.45 13.99 15.25
N VAL A 126 -5.96 14.55 14.14
CA VAL A 126 -6.09 13.96 12.80
C VAL A 126 -4.78 13.30 12.44
N VAL A 127 -4.82 12.07 11.93
CA VAL A 127 -3.63 11.29 11.57
C VAL A 127 -3.64 10.89 10.10
N ALA A 128 -2.45 10.76 9.53
CA ALA A 128 -2.28 10.22 8.18
C ALA A 128 -2.33 8.68 8.19
N ARG A 129 -3.14 8.10 7.31
CA ARG A 129 -3.13 6.68 6.94
C ARG A 129 -2.67 6.54 5.49
N GLN A 130 -2.32 5.33 5.05
CA GLN A 130 -1.76 5.08 3.70
C GLN A 130 -2.56 5.73 2.55
N ILE A 131 -3.89 5.83 2.65
CA ILE A 131 -4.75 6.34 1.57
C ILE A 131 -5.75 7.43 1.99
N SER A 132 -5.79 7.83 3.27
CA SER A 132 -6.75 8.81 3.78
C SER A 132 -6.26 9.55 5.02
N LEU A 133 -7.00 10.59 5.39
CA LEU A 133 -6.96 11.20 6.72
C LEU A 133 -7.95 10.47 7.63
N GLN A 134 -7.63 10.35 8.92
CA GLN A 134 -8.53 9.82 9.93
C GLN A 134 -8.61 10.79 11.11
N ALA A 135 -9.81 11.15 11.54
CA ALA A 135 -10.07 11.94 12.74
C ALA A 135 -9.96 11.06 14.01
N ALA A 136 -8.77 10.50 14.26
CA ALA A 136 -8.54 9.52 15.33
C ALA A 136 -8.97 10.03 16.72
N GLY A 137 -8.72 11.30 17.04
CA GLY A 137 -9.18 11.91 18.28
C GLY A 137 -10.70 12.03 18.38
N ALA A 138 -11.38 12.31 17.27
CA ALA A 138 -12.84 12.37 17.22
C ALA A 138 -13.46 10.97 17.38
N MET A 139 -12.85 9.95 16.77
CA MET A 139 -13.26 8.55 16.93
C MET A 139 -13.13 8.07 18.38
N GLN A 140 -12.05 8.44 19.07
CA GLN A 140 -11.89 8.15 20.48
C GLN A 140 -13.04 8.76 21.30
N LYS A 141 -13.33 10.05 21.09
CA LYS A 141 -14.41 10.76 21.81
C LYS A 141 -15.78 10.19 21.51
N LEU A 142 -16.05 9.77 20.27
CA LEU A 142 -17.29 9.05 19.92
C LEU A 142 -17.44 7.77 20.73
N ALA A 143 -16.38 6.95 20.82
CA ALA A 143 -16.40 5.71 21.59
C ALA A 143 -16.56 5.97 23.10
N GLU A 144 -15.91 7.01 23.63
CA GLU A 144 -16.05 7.44 25.02
C GLU A 144 -17.47 7.93 25.34
N GLU A 145 -18.08 8.74 24.47
CA GLU A 145 -19.48 9.19 24.60
C GLU A 145 -20.44 7.99 24.55
N ALA A 146 -20.21 7.05 23.63
CA ALA A 146 -21.01 5.84 23.52
C ALA A 146 -20.89 4.96 24.78
N GLN A 147 -19.70 4.83 25.36
CA GLN A 147 -19.52 4.08 26.60
C GLN A 147 -20.19 4.80 27.78
N ALA A 148 -20.01 6.11 27.90
CA ALA A 148 -20.59 6.91 28.98
C ALA A 148 -22.13 6.93 28.96
N SER A 149 -22.74 6.88 27.76
CA SER A 149 -24.19 6.81 27.57
C SER A 149 -24.78 5.40 27.69
N GLY A 150 -23.95 4.37 27.83
CA GLY A 150 -24.38 2.96 27.86
C GLY A 150 -24.70 2.38 26.48
N ASN A 151 -24.43 3.11 25.40
CA ASN A 151 -24.59 2.63 24.02
C ASN A 151 -23.44 1.71 23.56
N LEU A 152 -22.31 1.74 24.27
CA LEU A 152 -21.20 0.80 24.12
C LEU A 152 -20.94 0.09 25.45
N VAL A 153 -21.27 -1.20 25.51
CA VAL A 153 -21.04 -2.05 26.69
C VAL A 153 -20.25 -3.27 26.27
N PHE A 154 -19.08 -3.45 26.90
CA PHE A 154 -18.28 -4.67 26.75
C PHE A 154 -18.59 -5.62 27.90
N HIS A 155 -19.04 -6.83 27.58
CA HIS A 155 -19.25 -7.90 28.56
C HIS A 155 -17.99 -8.78 28.75
N ASP A 156 -17.03 -8.66 27.85
CA ASP A 156 -15.73 -9.34 27.90
C ASP A 156 -14.62 -8.30 28.11
N GLU A 157 -13.85 -8.44 29.19
CA GLU A 157 -12.82 -7.47 29.56
C GLU A 157 -11.61 -7.53 28.62
N ALA A 158 -11.30 -8.68 28.02
CA ALA A 158 -10.20 -8.80 27.07
C ALA A 158 -10.54 -8.06 25.76
N LEU A 159 -11.77 -8.19 25.27
CA LEU A 159 -12.26 -7.45 24.09
C LEU A 159 -12.27 -5.94 24.34
N LYS A 160 -12.70 -5.51 25.54
CA LYS A 160 -12.65 -4.11 25.95
C LYS A 160 -11.22 -3.58 25.91
N GLN A 161 -10.27 -4.28 26.52
CA GLN A 161 -8.87 -3.88 26.53
C GLN A 161 -8.27 -3.83 25.12
N ALA A 162 -8.54 -4.83 24.28
CA ALA A 162 -8.08 -4.87 22.89
C ALA A 162 -8.63 -3.68 22.07
N PHE A 163 -9.92 -3.37 22.23
CA PHE A 163 -10.57 -2.24 21.57
C PHE A 163 -9.91 -0.90 21.96
N TRP A 164 -9.78 -0.63 23.26
CA TRP A 164 -9.21 0.62 23.76
C TRP A 164 -7.72 0.74 23.43
N LYS A 165 -6.97 -0.36 23.48
CA LYS A 165 -5.57 -0.39 23.04
C LYS A 165 -5.44 -0.01 21.57
N ARG A 166 -6.28 -0.57 20.70
CA ARG A 166 -6.24 -0.25 19.26
C ARG A 166 -6.54 1.22 18.98
N LEU A 167 -7.48 1.82 19.72
CA LEU A 167 -7.75 3.27 19.65
C LEU A 167 -6.53 4.10 20.03
N GLN A 168 -5.80 3.71 21.08
CA GLN A 168 -4.56 4.37 21.49
C GLN A 168 -3.45 4.22 20.44
N ASP A 169 -3.31 3.03 19.87
CA ASP A 169 -2.33 2.77 18.81
C ASP A 169 -2.62 3.66 17.57
N ASP A 170 -3.88 3.90 17.24
CA ASP A 170 -4.27 4.82 16.16
C ASP A 170 -3.88 6.27 16.44
N LEU A 171 -3.94 6.70 17.70
CA LEU A 171 -3.48 8.03 18.12
C LEU A 171 -1.96 8.15 18.12
N ALA A 172 -1.20 7.06 18.07
CA ALA A 172 0.25 7.11 18.00
C ALA A 172 0.77 7.49 16.60
N HIS A 173 -0.09 7.47 15.57
CA HIS A 173 0.28 7.90 14.22
C HIS A 173 0.63 9.39 14.14
N THR A 174 1.39 9.77 13.09
CA THR A 174 1.81 11.15 12.82
C THR A 174 0.60 12.06 12.68
N GLU A 175 0.61 13.15 13.44
CA GLU A 175 -0.42 14.18 13.41
C GLU A 175 -0.34 15.01 12.13
N ILE A 176 -1.51 15.31 11.56
CA ILE A 176 -1.66 16.34 10.55
C ILE A 176 -1.97 17.66 11.26
N PRO A 177 -1.17 18.71 11.05
CA PRO A 177 -1.44 20.03 11.62
C PRO A 177 -2.86 20.50 11.26
N PRO A 178 -3.63 21.12 12.19
CA PRO A 178 -5.01 21.52 11.96
C PRO A 178 -5.24 22.35 10.70
N GLU A 179 -4.29 23.24 10.35
CA GLU A 179 -4.32 24.08 9.16
C GLU A 179 -4.14 23.30 7.84
N ARG A 180 -3.74 22.03 7.92
CA ARG A 180 -3.55 21.11 6.79
C ARG A 180 -4.62 20.02 6.74
N VAL A 181 -5.60 20.03 7.65
CA VAL A 181 -6.71 19.08 7.66
C VAL A 181 -7.70 19.47 6.57
N ASP A 182 -7.82 18.62 5.55
CA ASP A 182 -8.77 18.79 4.44
C ASP A 182 -9.44 17.45 4.14
N PHE A 183 -10.76 17.38 4.34
CA PHE A 183 -11.58 16.20 4.06
C PHE A 183 -12.40 16.33 2.75
N SER A 184 -12.23 17.41 1.99
CA SER A 184 -13.03 17.70 0.79
C SER A 184 -12.78 16.70 -0.35
N LEU A 185 -11.56 16.19 -0.45
CA LEU A 185 -11.15 15.19 -1.41
C LEU A 185 -10.22 14.17 -0.75
N PRO A 186 -10.15 12.93 -1.28
CA PRO A 186 -9.16 11.96 -0.83
C PRO A 186 -7.74 12.53 -0.92
N ALA A 187 -6.87 12.18 0.02
CA ALA A 187 -5.49 12.69 0.08
C ALA A 187 -4.70 12.41 -1.22
N TRP A 188 -5.02 11.34 -1.96
CA TRP A 188 -4.44 11.04 -3.26
C TRP A 188 -4.95 11.95 -4.40
N MET A 189 -6.11 12.59 -4.23
CA MET A 189 -6.67 13.57 -5.18
C MET A 189 -6.30 15.02 -4.87
N GLN A 190 -5.96 15.36 -3.62
CA GLN A 190 -5.65 16.76 -3.26
C GLN A 190 -4.47 17.33 -4.07
N GLY A 191 -3.44 16.51 -4.36
CA GLY A 191 -2.35 16.90 -5.26
C GLY A 191 -2.77 17.04 -6.74
N LEU A 192 -3.89 16.43 -7.15
CA LEU A 192 -4.46 16.58 -8.48
C LEU A 192 -5.18 17.93 -8.63
N ALA A 193 -5.83 18.45 -7.59
CA ALA A 193 -6.63 19.68 -7.67
C ALA A 193 -5.80 20.99 -7.69
N GLN A 194 -4.53 20.95 -7.26
CA GLN A 194 -3.71 22.15 -7.01
C GLN A 194 -2.82 22.62 -8.18
N LEU A 195 -2.90 22.01 -9.37
CA LEU A 195 -2.11 22.41 -10.54
C LEU A 195 -2.93 23.26 -11.53
N PRO A 196 -2.46 24.45 -11.96
CA PRO A 196 -3.18 25.30 -12.90
C PRO A 196 -3.46 24.61 -14.26
N PRO A 197 -4.64 24.81 -14.87
CA PRO A 197 -4.92 24.30 -16.22
C PRO A 197 -4.09 25.08 -17.25
N GLY A 198 -3.21 24.39 -18.00
CA GLY A 198 -2.53 25.00 -19.16
C GLY A 198 -1.05 24.67 -19.35
N GLN A 199 -0.37 23.98 -18.44
CA GLN A 199 0.92 23.36 -18.76
C GLN A 199 0.69 21.97 -19.34
N ALA A 200 0.40 21.93 -20.63
CA ALA A 200 0.59 20.73 -21.42
C ALA A 200 2.10 20.46 -21.48
N THR A 201 2.57 19.43 -20.77
CA THR A 201 3.90 18.87 -21.01
C THR A 201 3.86 18.21 -22.39
N THR A 202 4.37 18.89 -23.41
CA THR A 202 4.78 18.28 -24.68
C THR A 202 6.08 17.50 -24.48
N ASP A 203 6.16 16.72 -23.41
CA ASP A 203 7.32 15.88 -23.17
C ASP A 203 7.07 14.53 -23.86
N PRO A 204 8.08 13.99 -24.57
CA PRO A 204 8.02 12.62 -25.07
C PRO A 204 7.81 11.65 -23.91
N ALA A 205 7.41 10.41 -24.22
CA ALA A 205 7.19 9.32 -23.26
C ALA A 205 8.11 9.42 -22.03
N PRO A 206 7.58 9.30 -20.80
CA PRO A 206 8.30 9.71 -19.59
C PRO A 206 9.57 8.88 -19.44
N THR A 207 10.67 9.46 -19.92
CA THR A 207 11.99 9.18 -19.39
C THR A 207 11.91 9.62 -17.94
N LEU A 208 12.27 8.74 -17.00
CA LEU A 208 12.25 8.95 -15.55
C LEU A 208 12.40 10.44 -15.18
N ALA A 209 11.29 11.13 -14.91
CA ALA A 209 11.29 12.57 -14.72
C ALA A 209 11.61 12.93 -13.26
N ALA A 210 12.79 13.51 -13.06
CA ALA A 210 13.15 14.55 -12.08
C ALA A 210 12.80 14.35 -10.58
N GLY A 211 12.77 13.12 -10.08
CA GLY A 211 13.67 12.81 -8.94
C GLY A 211 15.04 12.47 -9.53
N ASP A 212 16.15 12.71 -8.86
CA ASP A 212 17.48 12.31 -9.38
C ASP A 212 17.42 10.84 -9.85
N PRO A 213 17.34 10.56 -11.17
CA PRO A 213 17.12 9.20 -11.66
C PRO A 213 18.26 8.31 -11.17
N GLY A 214 19.46 8.91 -11.05
CA GLY A 214 20.74 8.26 -10.81
C GLY A 214 20.80 7.33 -9.60
N MET A 215 19.88 7.42 -8.63
CA MET A 215 19.82 6.44 -7.55
C MET A 215 19.57 5.04 -8.10
N LEU A 216 18.57 4.84 -8.99
CA LEU A 216 18.25 3.51 -9.51
C LEU A 216 19.38 3.00 -10.43
N GLU A 217 19.91 3.82 -11.32
CA GLU A 217 21.01 3.39 -12.19
C GLU A 217 22.27 3.02 -11.40
N ARG A 218 22.48 3.58 -10.20
CA ARG A 218 23.58 3.20 -9.31
C ARG A 218 23.46 1.78 -8.77
N PHE A 219 22.24 1.24 -8.62
CA PHE A 219 22.04 -0.16 -8.24
C PHE A 219 22.10 -1.10 -9.44
N ALA A 220 21.80 -0.64 -10.66
CA ALA A 220 21.81 -1.48 -11.85
C ALA A 220 23.22 -2.04 -12.14
N GLY A 221 23.31 -3.32 -12.51
CA GLY A 221 24.54 -4.00 -12.88
C GLY A 221 24.74 -5.36 -12.21
N VAL A 222 25.94 -5.90 -12.35
CA VAL A 222 26.36 -7.15 -11.71
C VAL A 222 27.22 -6.81 -10.51
N TRP A 223 26.95 -7.44 -9.37
CA TRP A 223 27.63 -7.16 -8.11
C TRP A 223 28.17 -8.42 -7.47
N HIS A 224 29.32 -8.27 -6.82
CA HIS A 224 29.85 -9.21 -5.85
C HIS A 224 29.92 -8.53 -4.50
N THR A 225 29.30 -9.13 -3.50
CA THR A 225 29.16 -8.55 -2.17
C THR A 225 29.88 -9.40 -1.16
N ASN A 226 30.72 -8.79 -0.33
CA ASN A 226 31.22 -9.39 0.91
C ASN A 226 30.41 -8.83 2.07
N SER A 227 29.79 -9.69 2.87
CA SER A 227 28.95 -9.29 3.99
C SER A 227 29.45 -9.88 5.30
N THR A 228 29.41 -9.08 6.35
CA THR A 228 29.69 -9.46 7.73
C THR A 228 28.50 -9.05 8.60
N ILE A 229 27.94 -10.02 9.31
CA ILE A 229 26.92 -9.81 10.33
C ILE A 229 27.59 -9.91 11.70
N LYS A 230 27.38 -8.89 12.55
CA LYS A 230 27.82 -8.93 13.95
C LYS A 230 26.94 -9.86 14.76
N ALA A 231 27.47 -10.34 15.89
CA ALA A 231 26.70 -11.10 16.87
C ALA A 231 25.40 -10.38 17.25
N SER A 232 24.26 -11.04 17.04
CA SER A 232 22.91 -10.53 17.25
C SER A 232 21.95 -11.67 17.62
N ARG A 233 20.67 -11.35 17.89
CA ARG A 233 19.69 -12.40 18.23
C ARG A 233 19.47 -13.42 17.09
N TRP A 234 19.51 -12.99 15.83
CA TRP A 234 19.36 -13.89 14.69
C TRP A 234 20.66 -14.63 14.32
N PHE A 235 21.81 -14.00 14.62
CA PHE A 235 23.14 -14.56 14.36
C PHE A 235 23.97 -14.49 15.64
N PRO A 236 23.77 -15.40 16.61
CA PRO A 236 24.42 -15.31 17.92
C PRO A 236 25.95 -15.24 17.85
N ASP A 237 26.53 -15.94 16.88
CA ASP A 237 27.98 -15.99 16.65
C ASP A 237 28.45 -15.02 15.55
N GLY A 238 27.53 -14.20 15.00
CA GLY A 238 27.74 -13.46 13.76
C GLY A 238 27.79 -14.37 12.54
N ALA A 239 28.04 -13.80 11.37
CA ALA A 239 28.19 -14.55 10.12
C ALA A 239 29.05 -13.78 9.10
N ASN A 240 29.67 -14.51 8.18
CA ASN A 240 30.25 -13.94 6.96
C ASN A 240 29.75 -14.74 5.77
N PHE A 241 29.38 -14.04 4.71
CA PHE A 241 28.92 -14.66 3.48
C PHE A 241 29.24 -13.76 2.29
N THR A 242 29.18 -14.36 1.10
CA THR A 242 29.30 -13.61 -0.15
C THR A 242 28.00 -13.70 -0.91
N VAL A 243 27.69 -12.66 -1.69
CA VAL A 243 26.51 -12.63 -2.57
C VAL A 243 26.97 -12.31 -3.99
N ARG A 244 26.45 -13.04 -4.97
CA ARG A 244 26.52 -12.67 -6.39
C ARG A 244 25.15 -12.19 -6.81
N GLU A 245 25.09 -11.03 -7.46
CA GLU A 245 23.82 -10.35 -7.71
C GLU A 245 23.77 -9.77 -9.13
N VAL A 246 22.60 -9.85 -9.74
CA VAL A 246 22.27 -9.16 -10.98
C VAL A 246 21.07 -8.27 -10.74
N THR A 247 21.23 -6.98 -11.01
CA THR A 247 20.19 -5.96 -10.91
C THR A 247 19.95 -5.36 -12.28
N GLU A 248 18.72 -5.43 -12.78
CA GLU A 248 18.37 -4.91 -14.11
C GLU A 248 17.08 -4.08 -14.11
N PRO A 249 16.98 -3.07 -15.00
CA PRO A 249 15.73 -2.38 -15.23
C PRO A 249 14.70 -3.31 -15.90
N VAL A 250 13.49 -3.33 -15.36
CA VAL A 250 12.35 -4.09 -15.89
C VAL A 250 11.13 -3.19 -16.07
N MET A 251 10.10 -3.70 -16.75
CA MET A 251 8.86 -2.97 -17.03
C MET A 251 9.11 -1.57 -17.63
N ASN A 252 9.89 -1.53 -18.71
CA ASN A 252 10.31 -0.31 -19.40
C ASN A 252 11.07 0.67 -18.49
N GLY A 253 11.92 0.15 -17.60
CA GLY A 253 12.77 0.96 -16.72
C GLY A 253 12.05 1.60 -15.53
N LYS A 254 10.79 1.21 -15.26
CA LYS A 254 10.04 1.74 -14.10
C LYS A 254 10.42 1.04 -12.79
N TYR A 255 11.02 -0.14 -12.87
CA TYR A 255 11.41 -0.93 -11.71
C TYR A 255 12.83 -1.46 -11.92
N LEU A 256 13.55 -1.68 -10.83
CA LEU A 256 14.72 -2.54 -10.79
C LEU A 256 14.33 -3.90 -10.22
N LEU A 257 14.84 -4.96 -10.84
CA LEU A 257 14.74 -6.32 -10.35
C LEU A 257 16.15 -6.81 -9.98
N GLY A 258 16.36 -7.12 -8.71
CA GLY A 258 17.57 -7.77 -8.22
C GLY A 258 17.36 -9.26 -7.97
N ARG A 259 18.34 -10.07 -8.36
CA ARG A 259 18.40 -11.51 -8.09
C ARG A 259 19.75 -11.83 -7.49
N GLU A 260 19.72 -12.45 -6.31
CA GLU A 260 20.88 -12.69 -5.47
C GLU A 260 21.10 -14.18 -5.24
N LEU A 261 22.36 -14.58 -5.18
CA LEU A 261 22.78 -15.93 -4.80
C LEU A 261 23.87 -15.82 -3.73
N SER A 262 23.54 -16.25 -2.53
CA SER A 262 24.41 -16.26 -1.36
C SER A 262 25.28 -17.52 -1.31
N ALA A 263 26.45 -17.41 -0.70
CA ALA A 263 27.33 -18.52 -0.37
C ALA A 263 27.88 -18.35 1.06
N PRO A 264 27.99 -19.44 1.85
CA PRO A 264 27.98 -20.83 1.41
C PRO A 264 26.62 -21.54 1.39
N ASP A 265 25.58 -20.91 1.93
CA ASP A 265 24.25 -21.52 2.12
C ASP A 265 23.47 -21.76 0.82
N GLY A 266 23.83 -21.10 -0.28
CA GLY A 266 23.09 -21.19 -1.54
C GLY A 266 21.74 -20.50 -1.50
N GLU A 267 21.50 -19.63 -0.51
CA GLU A 267 20.25 -18.89 -0.39
C GLU A 267 20.06 -17.99 -1.61
N LYS A 268 18.81 -17.91 -2.09
CA LYS A 268 18.44 -17.07 -3.24
C LYS A 268 17.62 -15.91 -2.77
N GLY A 269 18.07 -14.69 -3.08
CA GLY A 269 17.30 -13.46 -2.89
C GLY A 269 16.64 -13.00 -4.19
N LEU A 270 15.49 -12.35 -4.04
CA LEU A 270 14.80 -11.60 -5.08
C LEU A 270 14.36 -10.28 -4.48
N TRP A 271 14.61 -9.17 -5.15
CA TRP A 271 14.10 -7.89 -4.70
C TRP A 271 13.66 -7.00 -5.85
N ILE A 272 12.72 -6.10 -5.56
CA ILE A 272 12.20 -5.12 -6.51
C ILE A 272 12.28 -3.73 -5.88
N MET A 273 12.70 -2.74 -6.65
CA MET A 273 12.75 -1.33 -6.23
C MET A 273 12.13 -0.44 -7.31
N THR A 274 11.48 0.65 -6.91
CA THR A 274 11.00 1.70 -7.83
C THR A 274 11.08 3.06 -7.17
N TYR A 275 10.68 4.13 -7.89
CA TYR A 275 10.55 5.47 -7.35
C TYR A 275 9.08 5.86 -7.23
N ASP A 276 8.64 6.18 -6.01
CA ASP A 276 7.32 6.77 -5.76
C ASP A 276 7.44 8.30 -5.85
N ALA A 277 7.04 8.86 -6.98
CA ALA A 277 7.09 10.31 -7.22
C ALA A 277 6.22 11.13 -6.25
N LYS A 278 5.17 10.53 -5.67
CA LYS A 278 4.28 11.21 -4.72
C LYS A 278 4.94 11.31 -3.36
N GLN A 279 5.53 10.21 -2.89
CA GLN A 279 6.21 10.15 -1.59
C GLN A 279 7.64 10.67 -1.65
N LYS A 280 8.21 10.78 -2.85
CA LYS A 280 9.64 11.08 -3.09
C LYS A 280 10.55 10.09 -2.37
N THR A 281 10.15 8.83 -2.39
CA THR A 281 10.87 7.72 -1.78
C THR A 281 11.07 6.60 -2.80
N TYR A 282 11.99 5.70 -2.48
CA TYR A 282 12.25 4.50 -3.26
C TYR A 282 11.75 3.31 -2.47
N PRO A 283 10.51 2.85 -2.68
CA PRO A 283 10.05 1.63 -2.05
C PRO A 283 10.81 0.42 -2.58
N PHE A 284 11.13 -0.50 -1.68
CA PHE A 284 11.91 -1.70 -1.93
C PHE A 284 11.27 -2.91 -1.24
N TRP A 285 11.19 -4.04 -1.93
CA TRP A 285 10.67 -5.30 -1.41
C TRP A 285 11.69 -6.40 -1.63
N MET A 286 11.91 -7.24 -0.63
CA MET A 286 12.87 -8.33 -0.67
C MET A 286 12.23 -9.64 -0.26
N PHE A 287 12.61 -10.71 -0.94
CA PHE A 287 12.15 -12.07 -0.75
C PHE A 287 13.38 -12.97 -0.78
N ASN A 288 13.37 -14.07 -0.02
CA ASN A 288 14.41 -15.08 -0.15
C ASN A 288 13.84 -16.50 -0.15
N SER A 289 14.68 -17.47 -0.48
CA SER A 289 14.31 -18.89 -0.54
C SER A 289 14.06 -19.51 0.84
N ALA A 290 14.51 -18.88 1.92
CA ALA A 290 14.25 -19.32 3.29
C ALA A 290 12.85 -18.88 3.79
N GLY A 291 12.18 -17.97 3.09
CA GLY A 291 10.85 -17.46 3.42
C GLY A 291 10.76 -15.94 3.32
N LEU A 292 9.70 -15.35 3.85
CA LEU A 292 9.59 -13.89 3.89
C LEU A 292 10.44 -13.33 5.05
N MET A 293 11.63 -12.81 4.75
CA MET A 293 12.40 -11.96 5.68
C MET A 293 12.21 -10.45 5.42
N GLY A 294 11.64 -10.05 4.28
CA GLY A 294 11.61 -8.65 3.85
C GLY A 294 10.28 -7.96 4.13
N GLY A 295 10.26 -7.09 5.13
CA GLY A 295 9.31 -5.98 5.14
C GLY A 295 9.53 -5.06 3.93
N GLN A 296 8.52 -4.28 3.58
CA GLN A 296 8.70 -3.19 2.62
C GLN A 296 9.68 -2.18 3.21
N TRP A 297 10.71 -1.78 2.48
CA TRP A 297 11.56 -0.65 2.84
C TRP A 297 11.11 0.61 2.10
N SER A 298 11.36 1.76 2.71
CA SER A 298 11.22 3.06 2.07
C SER A 298 12.53 3.80 2.22
N LEU A 299 13.21 4.05 1.09
CA LEU A 299 14.49 4.78 1.06
C LEU A 299 14.29 6.21 0.58
N THR A 300 15.12 7.12 1.07
CA THR A 300 15.31 8.48 0.56
C THR A 300 16.73 8.62 0.01
N TRP A 301 16.90 9.41 -1.04
CA TRP A 301 18.19 9.64 -1.69
C TRP A 301 18.78 11.00 -1.34
N ASP A 302 20.02 11.00 -0.88
CA ASP A 302 20.86 12.18 -0.75
C ASP A 302 21.87 12.21 -1.91
N ALA A 303 21.55 13.02 -2.91
CA ALA A 303 22.38 13.15 -4.11
C ALA A 303 23.76 13.74 -3.84
N ALA A 304 23.88 14.64 -2.85
CA ALA A 304 25.14 15.33 -2.54
C ALA A 304 26.15 14.37 -1.90
N ASN A 305 25.66 13.44 -1.07
CA ASN A 305 26.49 12.45 -0.39
C ASN A 305 26.45 11.07 -1.05
N HIS A 306 25.79 10.94 -2.19
CA HIS A 306 25.55 9.67 -2.89
C HIS A 306 25.10 8.54 -1.95
N THR A 307 24.13 8.86 -1.09
CA THR A 307 23.71 7.97 0.00
C THR A 307 22.19 7.76 -0.05
N ALA A 308 21.75 6.50 -0.10
CA ALA A 308 20.37 6.13 0.12
C ALA A 308 20.18 5.69 1.56
N THR A 309 19.21 6.27 2.27
CA THR A 309 18.89 5.90 3.66
C THR A 309 17.44 5.49 3.74
N GLY A 310 17.13 4.39 4.41
CA GLY A 310 15.75 3.93 4.55
C GLY A 310 15.49 3.12 5.79
N ARG A 311 14.22 2.78 5.98
CA ARG A 311 13.74 1.92 7.06
C ARG A 311 12.78 0.90 6.49
N ALA A 312 12.79 -0.31 7.05
CA ALA A 312 11.71 -1.27 6.85
C ALA A 312 10.43 -0.75 7.51
N THR A 313 9.28 -1.12 6.97
CA THR A 313 7.99 -1.05 7.66
C THR A 313 8.06 -1.82 8.96
N ASP A 314 7.40 -1.30 10.01
CA ASP A 314 7.28 -1.90 11.34
C ASP A 314 6.50 -3.23 11.28
N THR A 315 7.12 -4.26 10.74
CA THR A 315 6.52 -5.59 10.60
C THR A 315 7.50 -6.61 11.16
N PRO A 316 7.28 -7.13 12.38
CA PRO A 316 6.19 -6.81 13.34
C PRO A 316 6.17 -5.37 13.88
N ALA A 317 4.99 -4.93 14.34
CA ALA A 317 4.80 -3.61 14.93
C ALA A 317 5.77 -3.37 16.10
N GLY A 318 6.30 -2.14 16.20
CA GLY A 318 7.26 -1.75 17.24
C GLY A 318 8.72 -2.09 16.93
N TRP A 319 9.00 -2.86 15.88
CA TRP A 319 10.37 -3.06 15.42
C TRP A 319 10.91 -1.78 14.79
N THR A 320 12.22 -1.56 14.93
CA THR A 320 12.91 -0.42 14.33
C THR A 320 14.06 -0.90 13.47
N SER A 321 14.33 -0.18 12.39
CA SER A 321 15.43 -0.50 11.48
C SER A 321 16.00 0.76 10.87
N LEU A 322 17.22 0.63 10.33
CA LEU A 322 17.84 1.60 9.45
C LEU A 322 18.73 0.84 8.47
N GLY A 323 18.72 1.29 7.23
CA GLY A 323 19.57 0.81 6.17
C GLY A 323 20.18 2.00 5.45
N THR A 324 21.48 1.95 5.18
CA THR A 324 22.19 2.93 4.39
C THR A 324 22.96 2.25 3.28
N ASN A 325 22.80 2.72 2.05
CA ASN A 325 23.65 2.39 0.91
C ASN A 325 24.44 3.64 0.55
N ARG A 326 25.77 3.54 0.56
CA ARG A 326 26.67 4.64 0.19
C ARG A 326 27.41 4.25 -1.07
N PHE A 327 27.48 5.17 -2.03
CA PHE A 327 28.17 4.96 -3.30
C PHE A 327 29.38 5.89 -3.40
N PRO A 328 30.56 5.51 -2.86
CA PRO A 328 31.78 6.31 -2.98
C PRO A 328 32.16 6.58 -4.44
N ASP A 329 31.84 5.64 -5.33
CA ASP A 329 32.06 5.71 -6.77
C ASP A 329 30.99 4.87 -7.52
N ALA A 330 31.13 4.72 -8.83
CA ALA A 330 30.17 4.00 -9.68
C ALA A 330 30.21 2.45 -9.53
N ASN A 331 31.27 1.92 -8.94
CA ASN A 331 31.60 0.50 -8.87
C ASN A 331 31.60 -0.05 -7.45
N THR A 332 31.34 0.81 -6.45
CA THR A 332 31.34 0.46 -5.03
C THR A 332 30.01 0.87 -4.40
N ASN A 333 29.38 -0.07 -3.67
CA ASN A 333 28.25 0.22 -2.79
C ASN A 333 28.54 -0.35 -1.40
N ILE A 334 28.56 0.52 -0.39
CA ILE A 334 28.74 0.13 1.02
C ILE A 334 27.37 0.14 1.69
N VAL A 335 26.98 -1.01 2.22
CA VAL A 335 25.67 -1.23 2.82
C VAL A 335 25.83 -1.46 4.32
N ASP A 336 25.11 -0.69 5.11
CA ASP A 336 24.99 -0.89 6.56
C ASP A 336 23.51 -1.05 6.89
N VAL A 337 23.13 -2.13 7.58
CA VAL A 337 21.74 -2.42 7.96
C VAL A 337 21.70 -2.87 9.41
N TRP A 338 20.78 -2.31 10.19
CA TRP A 338 20.46 -2.86 11.51
C TRP A 338 18.96 -2.93 11.75
N MET A 339 18.58 -3.84 12.64
CA MET A 339 17.20 -4.04 13.06
C MET A 339 17.14 -4.36 14.55
N LYS A 340 16.13 -3.82 15.24
CA LYS A 340 15.84 -4.06 16.65
C LYS A 340 14.38 -4.39 16.86
N ASP A 341 14.09 -5.24 17.85
CA ASP A 341 12.71 -5.46 18.29
C ASP A 341 12.18 -4.30 19.13
N GLU A 342 10.91 -4.39 19.53
CA GLU A 342 10.20 -3.40 20.35
C GLU A 342 10.87 -3.11 21.72
N LYS A 343 11.72 -4.02 22.21
CA LYS A 343 12.48 -3.87 23.46
C LYS A 343 13.86 -3.27 23.22
N GLY A 344 14.19 -2.94 21.98
CA GLY A 344 15.51 -2.47 21.57
C GLY A 344 16.56 -3.58 21.43
N THR A 345 16.17 -4.85 21.50
CA THR A 345 17.09 -5.99 21.33
C THR A 345 17.58 -6.03 19.89
N LEU A 346 18.89 -6.10 19.68
CA LEU A 346 19.48 -6.17 18.35
C LEU A 346 19.17 -7.51 17.67
N LEU A 347 18.42 -7.45 16.56
CA LEU A 347 18.04 -8.60 15.75
C LEU A 347 19.07 -8.87 14.66
N LEU A 348 19.53 -7.80 14.00
CA LEU A 348 20.49 -7.82 12.90
C LEU A 348 21.37 -6.57 12.97
N ASP A 349 22.66 -6.73 12.67
CA ASP A 349 23.62 -5.64 12.40
C ASP A 349 24.59 -6.18 11.35
N SER A 350 24.41 -5.73 10.11
CA SER A 350 25.12 -6.18 8.93
C SER A 350 25.87 -5.02 8.30
N HIS A 351 27.09 -5.32 7.88
CA HIS A 351 27.90 -4.47 7.03
C HIS A 351 28.26 -5.24 5.77
N ALA A 352 28.16 -4.61 4.60
CA ALA A 352 28.53 -5.24 3.35
C ALA A 352 29.19 -4.26 2.39
N GLU A 353 30.13 -4.77 1.61
CA GLU A 353 30.79 -4.05 0.53
C GLU A 353 30.49 -4.77 -0.78
N LYS A 354 29.83 -4.05 -1.71
CA LYS A 354 29.53 -4.53 -3.06
C LYS A 354 30.53 -3.93 -4.04
N ALA A 355 31.14 -4.78 -4.84
CA ALA A 355 32.00 -4.41 -5.96
C ALA A 355 31.35 -4.81 -7.28
N ARG A 356 31.26 -3.88 -8.23
CA ARG A 356 30.73 -4.13 -9.57
C ARG A 356 31.59 -5.17 -10.29
N GLN A 357 30.92 -6.09 -10.98
CA GLN A 357 31.53 -7.14 -11.79
C GLN A 357 31.34 -6.86 -13.29
N PRO A 358 32.14 -7.49 -14.16
CA PRO A 358 31.90 -7.50 -15.60
C PRO A 358 30.48 -7.98 -15.96
N GLU A 359 29.89 -7.41 -17.02
CA GLU A 359 28.51 -7.72 -17.43
C GLU A 359 28.32 -9.19 -17.85
N ASP A 360 29.34 -9.83 -18.41
CA ASP A 360 29.31 -11.23 -18.84
C ASP A 360 29.16 -12.22 -17.68
N ALA A 361 29.47 -11.80 -16.44
CA ALA A 361 29.19 -12.59 -15.23
C ALA A 361 27.69 -12.77 -14.97
N ALA A 362 26.81 -11.90 -15.51
CA ALA A 362 25.37 -11.96 -15.30
C ALA A 362 24.78 -13.30 -15.75
N ALA A 363 25.18 -13.80 -16.92
CA ALA A 363 24.60 -15.02 -17.51
C ALA A 363 24.79 -16.25 -16.61
N ALA A 364 25.97 -16.38 -16.01
CA ALA A 364 26.27 -17.47 -15.07
C ALA A 364 25.43 -17.35 -13.79
N ILE A 365 25.33 -16.15 -13.22
CA ILE A 365 24.53 -15.90 -12.01
C ILE A 365 23.06 -16.22 -12.27
N LEU A 366 22.48 -15.75 -13.38
CA LEU A 366 21.08 -16.02 -13.73
C LEU A 366 20.83 -17.50 -14.00
N THR A 367 21.78 -18.18 -14.65
CA THR A 367 21.71 -19.63 -14.86
C THR A 367 21.70 -20.38 -13.54
N ASP A 368 22.56 -20.03 -12.58
CA ASP A 368 22.58 -20.67 -11.26
C ASP A 368 21.34 -20.29 -10.41
N TRP A 369 20.91 -19.04 -10.49
CA TRP A 369 19.75 -18.53 -9.76
C TRP A 369 18.45 -19.19 -10.24
N SER A 370 18.30 -19.45 -11.54
CA SER A 370 17.13 -20.14 -12.11
C SER A 370 17.03 -21.63 -11.77
N LYS A 371 18.13 -22.28 -11.36
CA LYS A 371 18.12 -23.67 -10.89
C LYS A 371 17.50 -23.77 -9.49
N SER A 372 16.18 -23.67 -9.35
CA SER A 372 15.51 -23.92 -8.07
C SER A 372 14.59 -25.12 -8.17
N GLU A 373 14.90 -26.15 -7.41
CA GLU A 373 13.87 -27.12 -7.05
C GLU A 373 13.03 -26.52 -5.91
N PRO A 374 11.70 -26.75 -5.91
CA PRO A 374 10.88 -26.40 -4.75
C PRO A 374 11.49 -27.03 -3.49
N SER A 375 11.61 -26.24 -2.41
CA SER A 375 12.03 -26.79 -1.12
C SER A 375 11.17 -28.00 -0.76
N ALA A 376 11.82 -29.12 -0.39
CA ALA A 376 11.16 -30.32 0.08
C ALA A 376 10.29 -30.04 1.33
N ASP A 377 10.67 -29.01 2.10
CA ASP A 377 10.03 -28.62 3.36
C ASP A 377 8.99 -27.50 3.18
N ARG A 378 8.41 -27.35 1.99
CA ARG A 378 7.35 -26.36 1.74
C ARG A 378 6.11 -26.68 2.60
N PRO A 379 5.61 -25.72 3.40
CA PRO A 379 4.35 -25.87 4.16
C PRO A 379 3.18 -26.30 3.27
N GLU A 380 2.27 -27.10 3.81
CA GLU A 380 1.11 -27.64 3.08
C GLU A 380 0.28 -26.52 2.44
N GLU A 381 0.13 -25.39 3.14
CA GLU A 381 -0.61 -24.21 2.69
C GLU A 381 -0.03 -23.60 1.42
N LEU A 382 1.29 -23.67 1.22
CA LEU A 382 1.96 -23.14 0.03
C LEU A 382 1.92 -24.11 -1.16
N LYS A 383 1.53 -25.37 -0.96
CA LYS A 383 1.39 -26.32 -2.08
C LYS A 383 0.32 -25.88 -3.07
N VAL A 384 -0.70 -25.14 -2.62
CA VAL A 384 -1.74 -24.58 -3.52
C VAL A 384 -1.16 -23.69 -4.61
N LEU A 385 -0.06 -22.98 -4.32
CA LEU A 385 0.62 -22.12 -5.29
C LEU A 385 1.30 -22.92 -6.41
N GLY A 386 1.61 -24.20 -6.18
CA GLY A 386 2.10 -25.09 -7.23
C GLY A 386 1.13 -25.20 -8.41
N ARG A 387 -0.17 -24.99 -8.18
CA ARG A 387 -1.20 -24.94 -9.23
C ARG A 387 -1.16 -23.67 -10.07
N LEU A 388 -0.45 -22.65 -9.64
CA LEU A 388 -0.26 -21.38 -10.36
C LEU A 388 1.10 -21.31 -11.06
N ALA A 389 2.01 -22.23 -10.74
CA ALA A 389 3.34 -22.29 -11.35
C ALA A 389 3.27 -22.95 -12.73
N GLY A 390 4.00 -22.40 -13.70
CA GLY A 390 4.09 -22.93 -15.06
C GLY A 390 3.96 -21.83 -16.12
N THR A 391 4.07 -22.25 -17.38
CA THR A 391 3.70 -21.40 -18.52
C THR A 391 2.20 -21.55 -18.75
N TRP A 392 1.50 -20.43 -18.84
CA TRP A 392 0.06 -20.39 -19.05
C TRP A 392 -0.24 -19.64 -20.33
N ASP A 393 -1.10 -20.22 -21.16
CA ASP A 393 -1.86 -19.42 -22.11
C ASP A 393 -2.99 -18.76 -21.34
N ALA A 394 -2.90 -17.45 -21.15
CA ALA A 394 -3.91 -16.68 -20.47
C ALA A 394 -4.80 -16.00 -21.51
N VAL A 395 -6.11 -16.22 -21.41
CA VAL A 395 -7.12 -15.41 -22.10
C VAL A 395 -7.71 -14.47 -21.09
N VAL A 396 -7.48 -13.17 -21.27
CA VAL A 396 -7.98 -12.13 -20.38
C VAL A 396 -9.20 -11.48 -21.02
N VAL A 397 -10.38 -11.79 -20.49
CA VAL A 397 -11.62 -11.09 -20.85
C VAL A 397 -11.85 -9.95 -19.88
N SER A 398 -11.47 -8.75 -20.28
CA SER A 398 -11.84 -7.53 -19.56
C SER A 398 -13.26 -7.16 -19.93
N LYS A 399 -14.21 -7.51 -19.05
CA LYS A 399 -15.61 -7.13 -19.22
C LYS A 399 -15.77 -5.60 -19.20
N PRO A 400 -16.84 -5.07 -19.81
CA PRO A 400 -17.12 -3.65 -19.78
C PRO A 400 -17.06 -3.09 -18.34
N ALA A 401 -16.17 -2.14 -18.13
CA ALA A 401 -15.93 -1.45 -16.87
C ALA A 401 -15.55 0.01 -17.12
N VAL A 402 -15.49 0.82 -16.07
CA VAL A 402 -15.17 2.27 -16.14
C VAL A 402 -13.86 2.53 -16.90
N TRP A 403 -12.86 1.68 -16.73
CA TRP A 403 -11.54 1.77 -17.37
C TRP A 403 -11.44 0.96 -18.67
N THR A 404 -12.46 0.18 -19.02
CA THR A 404 -12.48 -0.68 -20.20
C THR A 404 -13.91 -0.70 -20.76
N PRO A 405 -14.38 0.38 -21.42
CA PRO A 405 -15.80 0.60 -21.70
C PRO A 405 -16.40 -0.39 -22.72
N LYS A 406 -15.56 -1.14 -23.41
CA LYS A 406 -15.96 -2.25 -24.27
C LYS A 406 -15.28 -3.51 -23.76
N GLN A 407 -15.94 -4.65 -23.93
CA GLN A 407 -15.28 -5.92 -23.68
C GLN A 407 -14.04 -5.99 -24.57
N THR A 408 -12.91 -6.32 -23.95
CA THR A 408 -11.68 -6.63 -24.68
C THR A 408 -11.24 -8.02 -24.26
N GLU A 409 -10.75 -8.77 -25.24
CA GLU A 409 -10.18 -10.10 -25.07
C GLU A 409 -8.74 -10.00 -25.55
N THR A 410 -7.81 -10.47 -24.74
CA THR A 410 -6.37 -10.45 -25.03
C THR A 410 -5.76 -11.78 -24.65
#